data_AF-W2TKV8-F1
#
_entry.id   AF-W2TKV8-F1
#
_cell.length_a   1.000
_cell.length_b   1.000
_cell.length_c   1.000
_cell.angle_alpha   90.00
_cell.angle_beta   90.00
_cell.angle_gamma   90.00
#
_symmetry.space_group_name_H-M   'P 1'
#
loop_
_entity.id
_entity.type
_entity.pdbx_description
1 polymer ?
#
loop_
_entity_poly.entity_id
_entity_poly.type
_entity_poly.pdbx_seq_one_letter_code
_entity_poly.pdbx_strand_id
1 'polypeptide(L)'
;MYWKLIKALPECVVLAQVNFGSFIYTKGGTAKENYINFNKMKQKRADFLICNKDFKIIAAVELDDSSHNKEKDEKRDKALMEAGIATIRWNVGNLPGEKEIKEKVDRLKASTAVNMEPRQHDRGKKHENDQRLPGRDQGKVWTQLRLQIGQVPGVDNNGDRILPEKKKHDG
;
A
#
# COMPACT_ATOMS: atom_id res chain seq x y z
N MET A 1 12.42 2.90 22.41
CA MET A 1 12.68 2.19 21.14
C MET A 1 13.44 3.01 20.11
N TYR A 2 13.03 4.25 19.80
CA TYR A 2 13.62 5.08 18.72
C TYR A 2 15.16 5.05 18.61
N TRP A 3 15.89 5.40 19.67
CA TRP A 3 17.36 5.42 19.65
C TRP A 3 17.99 4.05 19.37
N LYS A 4 17.33 2.96 19.79
CA LYS A 4 17.77 1.61 19.47
C LYS A 4 17.66 1.33 17.98
N LEU A 5 16.61 1.81 17.32
CA LEU A 5 16.46 1.72 15.86
C LEU A 5 17.54 2.50 15.12
N ILE A 6 17.79 3.74 15.54
CA ILE A 6 18.85 4.58 14.94
C ILE A 6 20.22 3.91 15.06
N LYS A 7 20.51 3.31 16.22
CA LYS A 7 21.78 2.61 16.45
C LYS A 7 21.89 1.30 15.65
N ALA A 8 20.80 0.53 15.56
CA ALA A 8 20.78 -0.73 14.83
C ALA A 8 20.79 -0.56 13.31
N LEU A 9 20.26 0.57 12.80
CA LEU A 9 20.01 0.81 11.38
C LEU A 9 20.60 2.16 10.94
N PRO A 10 21.92 2.40 11.09
CA PRO A 10 22.53 3.69 10.80
C PRO A 10 22.39 4.12 9.32
N GLU A 11 22.14 3.18 8.41
CA GLU A 11 21.93 3.43 6.99
C GLU A 11 20.46 3.67 6.59
N CYS A 12 19.52 3.55 7.53
CA CYS A 12 18.08 3.73 7.29
C CYS A 12 17.57 5.06 7.86
N VAL A 13 16.44 5.52 7.32
CA VAL A 13 15.67 6.63 7.89
C VAL A 13 14.59 6.04 8.79
N VAL A 14 14.47 6.54 10.02
CA VAL A 14 13.43 6.13 10.98
C VAL A 14 12.51 7.32 11.24
N LEU A 15 11.25 7.18 10.86
CA LEU A 15 10.21 8.19 11.12
C LEU A 15 9.33 7.69 12.27
N ALA A 16 9.12 8.51 13.30
CA ALA A 16 8.28 8.15 14.44
C ALA A 16 6.84 8.66 14.28
N GLN A 17 5.87 7.91 14.79
CA GLN A 17 4.46 8.30 14.92
C GLN A 17 3.84 8.77 13.59
N VAL A 18 4.00 7.97 12.54
CA VAL A 18 3.59 8.35 11.17
C VAL A 18 2.14 7.97 10.91
N ASN A 19 1.33 8.96 10.50
CA ASN A 19 -0.06 8.75 10.12
C ASN A 19 -0.17 7.92 8.82
N PHE A 20 -1.06 6.94 8.78
CA PHE A 20 -1.28 6.12 7.58
C PHE A 20 -1.72 6.94 6.37
N GLY A 21 -2.44 8.04 6.58
CA GLY A 21 -2.86 8.95 5.51
C GLY A 21 -1.70 9.62 4.76
N SER A 22 -0.46 9.55 5.27
CA SER A 22 0.71 10.08 4.56
C SER A 22 1.39 9.07 3.63
N PHE A 23 1.07 7.77 3.75
CA PHE A 23 1.76 6.73 2.97
C PHE A 23 0.86 5.59 2.46
N ILE A 24 -0.42 5.55 2.86
CA ILE A 24 -1.43 4.61 2.35
C ILE A 24 -2.49 5.39 1.59
N TYR A 25 -2.78 4.92 0.37
CA TYR A 25 -3.82 5.47 -0.47
C TYR A 25 -4.82 4.37 -0.85
N THR A 26 -6.10 4.71 -0.83
CA THR A 26 -7.18 3.81 -1.25
C THR A 26 -7.41 3.95 -2.75
N LYS A 27 -7.53 2.82 -3.44
CA LYS A 27 -7.80 2.76 -4.89
C LYS A 27 -8.83 1.66 -5.14
N GLY A 28 -9.64 1.83 -6.18
CA GLY A 28 -10.76 0.94 -6.52
C GLY A 28 -12.10 1.42 -5.93
N GLY A 29 -13.22 1.00 -6.53
CA GLY A 29 -14.55 1.47 -6.13
C GLY A 29 -14.83 2.94 -6.46
N THR A 30 -15.92 3.46 -5.90
CA THR A 30 -16.39 4.84 -6.10
C THR A 30 -15.56 5.87 -5.33
N ALA A 31 -15.63 7.14 -5.73
CA ALA A 31 -14.97 8.23 -5.00
C ALA A 31 -15.41 8.31 -3.53
N LYS A 32 -16.70 8.06 -3.25
CA LYS A 32 -17.26 8.06 -1.89
C LYS A 32 -16.68 6.94 -1.04
N GLU A 33 -16.57 5.72 -1.57
CA GLU A 33 -15.98 4.59 -0.86
C GLU A 33 -14.50 4.83 -0.56
N ASN A 34 -13.75 5.34 -1.54
CA ASN A 34 -12.35 5.70 -1.36
C ASN A 34 -12.17 6.74 -0.25
N TYR A 35 -13.01 7.78 -0.24
CA TYR A 35 -12.99 8.80 0.80
C TYR A 35 -13.29 8.24 2.20
N ILE A 36 -14.31 7.38 2.31
CA ILE A 36 -14.65 6.71 3.58
C ILE A 36 -13.50 5.84 4.07
N ASN A 37 -12.90 5.05 3.18
CA ASN A 37 -11.79 4.16 3.54
C ASN A 37 -10.53 4.95 3.90
N PHE A 38 -10.21 6.02 3.17
CA PHE A 38 -9.11 6.91 3.50
C PHE A 38 -9.29 7.55 4.87
N ASN A 39 -10.51 7.98 5.21
CA ASN A 39 -10.82 8.53 6.54
C ASN A 39 -10.63 7.50 7.67
N LYS A 40 -10.86 6.21 7.41
CA LYS A 40 -10.57 5.14 8.39
C LYS A 40 -9.07 4.88 8.54
N MET A 41 -8.29 5.07 7.48
CA MET A 41 -6.84 4.88 7.51
C MET A 41 -6.15 6.06 8.18
N LYS A 42 -6.52 7.31 7.87
CA LYS A 42 -5.90 8.51 8.44
C LYS A 42 -6.04 8.65 9.97
N GLN A 43 -6.87 7.83 10.60
CA GLN A 43 -6.98 7.75 12.07
C GLN A 43 -5.94 6.81 12.70
N LYS A 44 -5.23 6.02 11.88
CA LYS A 44 -4.20 5.07 12.31
C LYS A 44 -2.81 5.68 12.20
N ARG A 45 -1.89 5.25 13.06
CA ARG A 45 -0.49 5.68 13.07
C ARG A 45 0.43 4.49 13.29
N ALA A 46 1.51 4.40 12.52
CA ALA A 46 2.64 3.52 12.82
C ALA A 46 3.50 4.14 13.90
N ASP A 47 3.97 3.34 14.86
CA ASP A 47 4.92 3.82 15.85
C ASP A 47 6.24 4.23 15.19
N PHE A 48 6.71 3.42 14.24
CA PHE A 48 7.81 3.81 13.37
C PHE A 48 7.59 3.36 11.92
N LEU A 49 8.11 4.14 10.97
CA LEU A 49 8.41 3.67 9.62
C LEU A 49 9.93 3.57 9.46
N ILE A 50 10.38 2.46 8.90
CA ILE A 50 11.76 2.26 8.50
C ILE A 50 11.81 2.42 6.99
N CYS A 51 12.62 3.35 6.52
CA CYS A 51 12.81 3.62 5.11
C CYS A 51 14.28 3.49 4.71
N ASN A 52 14.52 3.25 3.41
CA ASN A 52 15.85 3.47 2.85
C ASN A 52 16.15 4.98 2.76
N LYS A 53 17.35 5.34 2.28
CA LYS A 53 17.79 6.75 2.15
C LYS A 53 16.95 7.58 1.16
N ASP A 54 16.22 6.93 0.25
CA ASP A 54 15.31 7.58 -0.70
C ASP A 54 13.86 7.65 -0.18
N PHE A 55 13.65 7.42 1.12
CA PHE A 55 12.33 7.37 1.76
C PHE A 55 11.39 6.28 1.25
N LYS A 56 11.88 5.28 0.51
CA LYS A 56 11.08 4.07 0.21
C LYS A 56 10.89 3.27 1.49
N ILE A 57 9.64 2.95 1.79
CA ILE A 57 9.27 2.19 2.98
C ILE A 57 9.80 0.76 2.87
N ILE A 58 10.54 0.33 3.88
CA ILE A 58 10.98 -1.05 4.08
C ILE A 58 9.97 -1.76 4.98
N ALA A 59 9.59 -1.13 6.09
CA ALA A 59 8.64 -1.70 7.04
C ALA A 59 7.92 -0.63 7.87
N ALA A 60 6.69 -0.94 8.27
CA ALA A 60 6.01 -0.30 9.39
C ALA A 60 6.27 -1.11 10.67
N VAL A 61 6.53 -0.43 11.78
CA VAL A 61 6.77 -1.03 13.09
C VAL A 61 5.66 -0.60 14.04
N GLU A 62 5.09 -1.58 14.74
CA GLU A 62 4.19 -1.38 15.87
C GLU A 62 4.81 -1.88 17.17
N LEU A 63 4.59 -1.11 18.23
CA LEU A 63 4.90 -1.51 19.60
C LEU A 63 3.63 -1.99 20.27
N ASP A 64 3.63 -3.27 20.59
CA ASP A 64 2.48 -3.96 21.14
C ASP A 64 2.65 -4.16 22.66
N ASP A 65 1.63 -3.81 23.47
CA ASP A 65 1.56 -4.18 24.88
C ASP A 65 0.67 -5.42 25.06
N SER A 66 0.54 -5.99 26.26
CA SER A 66 -0.27 -7.21 26.44
C SER A 66 -1.78 -6.99 26.32
N SER A 67 -2.26 -5.77 26.05
CA SER A 67 -3.68 -5.37 26.11
C SER A 67 -4.37 -5.20 24.74
N HIS A 68 -3.93 -5.93 23.72
CA HIS A 68 -4.43 -5.75 22.34
C HIS A 68 -5.91 -6.10 22.10
N ASN A 69 -6.54 -5.27 21.25
CA ASN A 69 -7.83 -5.53 20.63
C ASN A 69 -7.62 -6.10 19.21
N LYS A 70 -7.73 -7.43 19.10
CA LYS A 70 -7.46 -8.22 17.89
C LYS A 70 -8.15 -7.72 16.62
N GLU A 71 -9.42 -7.28 16.69
CA GLU A 71 -10.17 -6.87 15.49
C GLU A 71 -9.63 -5.58 14.85
N LYS A 72 -9.11 -4.66 15.67
CA LYS A 72 -8.51 -3.43 15.15
C LYS A 72 -7.16 -3.71 14.49
N ASP A 73 -6.42 -4.66 15.07
CA ASP A 73 -5.13 -5.11 14.55
C ASP A 73 -5.26 -5.81 13.20
N GLU A 74 -6.24 -6.70 13.03
CA GLU A 74 -6.47 -7.39 11.76
C GLU A 74 -6.76 -6.42 10.59
N LYS A 75 -7.61 -5.42 10.82
CA LYS A 75 -7.93 -4.41 9.80
C LYS A 75 -6.73 -3.55 9.44
N ARG A 76 -5.82 -3.31 10.39
CA ARG A 76 -4.58 -2.57 10.16
C ARG A 76 -3.60 -3.39 9.36
N ASP A 77 -3.38 -4.64 9.76
CA ASP A 77 -2.43 -5.54 9.11
C ASP A 77 -2.86 -5.84 7.68
N LYS A 78 -4.15 -6.05 7.45
CA LYS A 78 -4.71 -6.20 6.10
C LYS A 78 -4.42 -4.98 5.22
N ALA A 79 -4.59 -3.77 5.74
CA ALA A 79 -4.35 -2.55 4.98
C ALA A 79 -2.87 -2.36 4.59
N LEU A 80 -1.95 -2.66 5.53
CA LEU A 80 -0.51 -2.61 5.25
C LEU A 80 -0.09 -3.68 4.25
N MET A 81 -0.61 -4.89 4.41
CA MET A 81 -0.37 -6.00 3.50
C MET A 81 -0.87 -5.69 2.07
N GLU A 82 -2.09 -5.17 1.92
CA GLU A 82 -2.64 -4.74 0.63
C GLU A 82 -1.83 -3.60 0.00
N ALA A 83 -1.24 -2.73 0.82
CA ALA A 83 -0.33 -1.68 0.37
C ALA A 83 1.09 -2.20 0.02
N GLY A 84 1.37 -3.49 0.21
CA GLY A 84 2.70 -4.09 -0.02
C GLY A 84 3.74 -3.66 1.01
N ILE A 85 3.31 -3.21 2.19
CA ILE A 85 4.18 -2.74 3.28
C ILE A 85 4.33 -3.86 4.30
N ALA A 86 5.57 -4.25 4.58
CA ALA A 86 5.86 -5.22 5.63
C ALA A 86 5.57 -4.63 7.01
N THR A 87 4.94 -5.41 7.89
CA THR A 87 4.69 -5.03 9.29
C THR A 87 5.63 -5.80 10.21
N ILE A 88 6.26 -5.09 11.15
CA ILE A 88 7.03 -5.66 12.25
C ILE A 88 6.32 -5.30 13.56
N ARG A 89 5.92 -6.31 14.33
CA ARG A 89 5.34 -6.12 15.66
C ARG A 89 6.35 -6.53 16.72
N TRP A 90 6.62 -5.66 17.68
CA TRP A 90 7.47 -5.96 18.83
C TRP A 90 6.73 -5.74 20.12
N ASN A 91 6.78 -6.75 21.00
CA ASN A 91 6.20 -6.66 22.33
C ASN A 91 7.06 -5.75 23.21
N VAL A 92 6.47 -4.74 23.85
CA VAL A 92 7.20 -3.80 24.71
C VAL A 92 7.82 -4.48 25.96
N GLY A 93 7.25 -5.60 26.41
CA GLY A 93 7.78 -6.43 27.49
C GLY A 93 8.94 -7.34 27.06
N ASN A 94 9.18 -7.50 25.76
CA ASN A 94 10.30 -8.28 25.22
C ASN A 94 10.83 -7.65 23.92
N LEU A 95 11.43 -6.46 24.06
CA LEU A 95 11.97 -5.73 22.91
C LEU A 95 13.24 -6.41 22.38
N PRO A 96 13.40 -6.49 21.05
CA PRO A 96 14.57 -7.12 20.43
C PRO A 96 15.87 -6.37 20.72
N GLY A 97 16.99 -7.08 20.55
CA GLY A 97 18.33 -6.51 20.54
C GLY A 97 18.65 -5.79 19.22
N GLU A 98 19.70 -4.97 19.21
CA GLU A 98 20.15 -4.24 18.00
C GLU A 98 20.48 -5.17 16.83
N LYS A 99 21.14 -6.30 17.11
CA LYS A 99 21.47 -7.32 16.11
C LYS A 99 20.23 -7.92 15.47
N GLU A 100 19.23 -8.30 16.27
CA GLU A 100 17.98 -8.90 15.80
C GLU A 100 17.17 -7.91 14.95
N ILE A 101 17.10 -6.64 15.37
CA ILE A 101 16.49 -5.56 14.59
C ILE A 101 17.15 -5.48 13.21
N LYS A 102 18.49 -5.43 13.17
CA LYS A 102 19.25 -5.31 11.94
C LYS A 102 19.01 -6.51 11.01
N GLU A 103 19.14 -7.73 11.52
CA GLU A 103 18.91 -8.96 10.75
C GLU A 103 17.49 -9.04 10.17
N LYS A 104 16.48 -8.63 10.96
CA LYS A 104 15.08 -8.61 10.52
C LYS A 104 14.88 -7.64 9.36
N VAL A 105 15.42 -6.43 9.47
CA VAL A 105 15.29 -5.37 8.45
C VAL A 105 16.09 -5.70 7.19
N ASP A 106 17.31 -6.24 7.33
CA ASP A 106 18.12 -6.67 6.18
C ASP A 106 17.44 -7.77 5.37
N ARG A 107 16.77 -8.72 6.05
CA ARG A 107 15.96 -9.73 5.38
C ARG A 107 14.81 -9.14 4.56
N LEU A 108 14.15 -8.11 5.08
CA LEU A 108 13.08 -7.40 4.37
C LEU A 108 13.63 -6.60 3.18
N LYS A 109 14.78 -5.95 3.32
CA LYS A 109 15.46 -5.26 2.20
C LYS A 109 15.78 -6.23 1.08
N ALA A 110 16.29 -7.42 1.41
CA ALA A 110 16.58 -8.47 0.44
C ALA A 110 15.32 -8.98 -0.27
N SER A 111 14.21 -9.22 0.44
CA SER A 111 12.97 -9.68 -0.18
C SER A 111 12.30 -8.62 -1.05
N THR A 112 12.42 -7.33 -0.69
CA THR A 112 11.95 -6.21 -1.53
C THR A 112 12.74 -6.10 -2.83
N ALA A 113 14.06 -6.35 -2.82
CA ALA A 113 14.90 -6.30 -4.01
C ALA A 113 14.60 -7.42 -5.02
N VAL A 114 14.30 -8.63 -4.54
CA VAL A 114 13.99 -9.80 -5.39
C VAL A 114 12.65 -9.65 -6.11
N ASN A 115 11.67 -8.94 -5.52
CA ASN A 115 10.38 -8.69 -6.15
C ASN A 115 10.37 -7.48 -7.11
N MET A 116 11.53 -6.85 -7.34
CA MET A 116 11.71 -5.69 -8.23
C MET A 116 12.52 -6.00 -9.49
N GLU A 117 12.44 -7.20 -10.08
CA GLU A 117 12.88 -7.36 -11.47
C GLU A 117 11.99 -6.51 -12.41
N PRO A 118 12.59 -5.79 -13.38
CA PRO A 118 11.83 -4.96 -14.30
C PRO A 118 11.01 -5.87 -15.21
N ARG A 119 9.67 -5.80 -15.10
CA ARG A 119 8.80 -6.31 -16.18
C ARG A 119 9.22 -5.63 -17.47
N GLN A 120 9.81 -6.38 -18.38
CA GLN A 120 10.12 -5.91 -19.73
C GLN A 120 8.81 -5.40 -20.34
N HIS A 121 8.72 -4.07 -20.51
CA HIS A 121 7.64 -3.44 -21.25
C HIS A 121 7.92 -3.73 -22.73
N ASP A 122 7.27 -4.76 -23.27
CA ASP A 122 7.25 -4.99 -24.71
C ASP A 122 6.61 -3.75 -25.38
N ARG A 123 7.44 -2.95 -26.03
CA ARG A 123 7.03 -1.71 -26.70
C ARG A 123 6.32 -2.07 -28.01
N GLY A 124 5.05 -2.40 -27.92
CA GLY A 124 4.13 -2.46 -29.06
C GLY A 124 4.06 -1.11 -29.79
N LYS A 125 4.10 -1.18 -31.12
CA LYS A 125 4.22 -0.09 -32.10
C LYS A 125 3.25 1.08 -31.87
N LYS A 126 3.78 2.32 -31.97
CA LYS A 126 3.01 3.56 -31.97
C LYS A 126 2.29 3.73 -33.31
N HIS A 127 0.99 4.01 -33.28
CA HIS A 127 0.31 4.70 -34.38
C HIS A 127 0.33 6.22 -34.09
N GLU A 128 0.71 6.96 -35.12
CA GLU A 128 1.04 8.38 -35.14
C GLU A 128 -0.16 9.18 -35.67
N ASN A 129 -0.77 10.00 -34.82
CA ASN A 129 -1.34 11.32 -35.15
C ASN A 129 -2.22 11.84 -34.00
N ASP A 130 -1.77 12.88 -33.30
CA ASP A 130 -2.59 14.07 -32.99
C ASP A 130 -1.72 15.23 -32.47
N GLN A 131 -1.99 16.46 -32.92
CA GLN A 131 -1.17 17.65 -32.74
C GLN A 131 -1.79 18.69 -31.76
N ARG A 132 -1.00 19.09 -30.74
CA ARG A 132 -1.04 20.32 -29.88
C ARG A 132 -2.21 20.45 -28.86
N LEU A 133 -2.00 20.87 -27.60
CA LEU A 133 -1.39 22.12 -27.09
C LEU A 133 -0.61 21.96 -25.75
N PRO A 134 0.19 22.97 -25.32
CA PRO A 134 1.16 22.83 -24.22
C PRO A 134 0.60 23.28 -22.86
N GLY A 135 0.91 22.51 -21.81
CA GLY A 135 0.65 22.90 -20.42
C GLY A 135 1.40 21.96 -19.47
N ARG A 136 2.17 22.54 -18.54
CA ARG A 136 2.94 21.83 -17.51
C ARG A 136 2.00 20.94 -16.68
N ASP A 137 2.33 19.65 -16.50
CA ASP A 137 2.37 19.11 -15.14
C ASP A 137 3.11 17.77 -15.05
N GLN A 138 3.71 17.58 -13.88
CA GLN A 138 4.43 16.42 -13.39
C GLN A 138 3.53 15.17 -13.39
N GLY A 139 4.12 13.98 -13.60
CA GLY A 139 3.47 12.71 -13.25
C GLY A 139 2.78 11.96 -14.39
N LYS A 140 3.50 11.66 -15.47
CA LYS A 140 3.13 10.59 -16.41
C LYS A 140 3.91 9.31 -16.10
N VAL A 141 3.66 8.74 -14.94
CA VAL A 141 3.90 7.34 -14.64
C VAL A 141 2.65 6.90 -13.87
N TRP A 142 2.06 5.75 -14.21
CA TRP A 142 0.79 5.24 -13.66
C TRP A 142 -0.51 5.68 -14.35
N THR A 143 -0.60 5.55 -15.69
CA THR A 143 -1.91 5.46 -16.38
C THR A 143 -2.01 4.24 -17.29
N GLN A 144 -1.32 3.15 -16.95
CA GLN A 144 -1.45 1.89 -17.71
C GLN A 144 -1.25 0.66 -16.82
N LEU A 145 -2.19 0.47 -15.90
CA LEU A 145 -2.42 -0.81 -15.23
C LEU A 145 -3.95 -1.00 -15.11
N ARG A 146 -4.64 -1.12 -16.26
CA ARG A 146 -6.11 -1.26 -16.33
C ARG A 146 -6.61 -2.60 -16.88
N LEU A 147 -5.77 -3.60 -17.13
CA LEU A 147 -6.27 -4.88 -17.65
C LEU A 147 -5.54 -6.08 -17.03
N GLN A 148 -5.76 -6.32 -15.73
CA GLN A 148 -5.54 -7.65 -15.15
C GLN A 148 -6.15 -7.78 -13.75
N ILE A 149 -7.44 -7.48 -13.62
CA ILE A 149 -8.30 -8.14 -12.63
C ILE A 149 -9.62 -8.43 -13.32
N GLY A 150 -10.07 -9.69 -13.20
CA GLY A 150 -11.19 -10.24 -13.95
C GLY A 150 -12.51 -9.51 -13.71
N GLN A 151 -13.43 -9.71 -14.66
CA GLN A 151 -14.82 -9.28 -14.61
C GLN A 151 -15.43 -9.53 -13.22
N VAL A 152 -16.04 -8.49 -12.67
CA VAL A 152 -16.93 -8.60 -11.50
C VAL A 152 -18.26 -9.16 -12.03
N PRO A 153 -18.77 -10.30 -11.53
CA PRO A 153 -20.04 -10.84 -12.00
C PRO A 153 -21.18 -9.83 -11.77
N GLY A 154 -21.96 -9.53 -12.81
CA GLY A 154 -23.16 -8.68 -12.73
C GLY A 154 -22.96 -7.18 -13.02
N VAL A 155 -21.82 -6.80 -13.62
CA VAL A 155 -21.51 -5.42 -14.00
C VAL A 155 -21.05 -5.39 -15.46
N ASP A 156 -21.59 -4.49 -16.28
CA ASP A 156 -21.25 -4.41 -17.70
C ASP A 156 -19.88 -3.75 -17.95
N ASN A 157 -19.47 -3.68 -19.22
CA ASN A 157 -18.17 -3.10 -19.63
C ASN A 157 -18.05 -1.59 -19.35
N ASN A 158 -19.15 -0.91 -19.00
CA ASN A 158 -19.18 0.50 -18.59
C ASN A 158 -19.17 0.66 -17.06
N GLY A 159 -19.32 -0.43 -16.30
CA GLY A 159 -19.34 -0.42 -14.84
C GLY A 159 -20.74 -0.25 -14.25
N ASP A 160 -21.79 -0.37 -15.06
CA ASP A 160 -23.18 -0.32 -14.59
C ASP A 160 -23.69 -1.70 -14.17
N ARG A 161 -24.48 -1.75 -13.09
CA ARG A 161 -25.07 -2.98 -12.55
C ARG A 161 -26.13 -3.50 -13.53
N ILE A 162 -25.97 -4.73 -14.00
CA ILE A 162 -26.95 -5.38 -14.88
C ILE A 162 -28.21 -5.69 -14.06
N LEU A 163 -29.29 -4.96 -14.30
CA LEU A 163 -30.59 -5.22 -13.69
C LEU A 163 -31.31 -6.37 -14.44
N PRO A 164 -31.96 -7.32 -13.74
CA PRO A 164 -32.67 -8.40 -14.41
C PRO A 164 -33.87 -7.85 -15.18
N GLU A 165 -34.01 -8.28 -16.45
CA GLU A 165 -35.18 -7.97 -17.27
C GLU A 165 -36.46 -8.46 -16.58
N LYS A 166 -37.44 -7.56 -16.45
CA LYS A 166 -38.80 -7.92 -16.03
C LYS A 166 -39.36 -8.89 -17.06
N LYS A 167 -39.56 -10.15 -16.67
CA LYS A 167 -40.38 -11.08 -17.45
C LYS A 167 -41.75 -10.44 -17.67
N LYS A 168 -42.10 -10.19 -18.93
CA LYS A 168 -43.49 -9.96 -19.31
C LYS A 168 -44.24 -11.25 -19.03
N HIS A 169 -45.23 -11.17 -18.15
CA HIS A 169 -46.23 -12.23 -18.01
C HIS A 169 -47.26 -11.98 -19.11
N ASP A 170 -47.16 -12.80 -20.15
CA ASP A 170 -48.15 -12.90 -21.20
C ASP A 170 -48.98 -14.16 -20.88
N GLY A 171 -50.30 -14.01 -20.71
CA GLY A 171 -51.27 -15.11 -20.64
C GLY A 171 -51.68 -15.54 -19.24
#